data_AF-A0A2M8HPX9-F1
#
_entry.id   AF-A0A2M8HPX9-F1
#
_cell.length_a   1.000
_cell.length_b   1.000
_cell.length_c   1.000
_cell.angle_alpha   90.00
_cell.angle_beta   90.00
_cell.angle_gamma   90.00
#
_symmetry.space_group_name_H-M   'P 1'
#
loop_
_entity.id
_entity.type
_entity.pdbx_description
1 polymer ?
#
loop_
_entity_poly.entity_id
_entity_poly.type
_entity_poly.pdbx_seq_one_letter_code
_entity_poly.pdbx_strand_id
1 'polypeptide(L)'
;MKLSEGVPYYAFSLMDRVKLDPLEIDFIVYKIIKNPIRENEIEFIRKAKSISAIYENHDIPDVDHWAYHSKEISAGKYPLELLPEHVRPLAQKLYYN
;
A
#
# COMPACT_ATOMS: atom_id res chain seq x y z
N MET A 1 14.93 -6.05 16.78
CA MET A 1 15.39 -6.31 15.40
C MET A 1 15.51 -4.96 14.70
N LYS A 2 16.73 -4.49 14.41
CA LYS A 2 16.92 -3.19 13.73
C LYS A 2 16.62 -3.38 12.25
N LEU A 3 15.58 -2.70 11.75
CA LEU A 3 15.28 -2.63 10.32
C LEU A 3 16.34 -1.73 9.67
N SER A 4 17.42 -2.32 9.17
CA SER A 4 18.49 -1.57 8.52
C SER A 4 18.03 -0.99 7.20
N GLU A 5 18.23 0.32 7.03
CA GLU A 5 18.09 1.05 5.78
C GLU A 5 19.01 0.43 4.73
N GLY A 6 18.44 -0.34 3.79
CA GLY A 6 19.24 -0.91 2.71
C GLY A 6 18.72 -2.18 2.05
N VAL A 7 17.61 -2.77 2.51
CA VAL A 7 17.04 -3.95 1.85
C VAL A 7 15.66 -3.62 1.26
N PRO A 8 15.54 -3.48 -0.08
CA PRO A 8 14.28 -3.15 -0.76
C PRO A 8 13.14 -4.17 -0.54
N TYR A 9 13.46 -5.38 -0.08
CA TYR A 9 12.63 -6.59 -0.27
C TYR A 9 11.80 -7.05 0.94
N TYR A 10 11.86 -6.38 2.09
CA TYR A 10 11.22 -6.90 3.32
C TYR A 10 9.77 -6.45 3.55
N ALA A 11 9.36 -5.29 3.06
CA ALA A 11 8.02 -4.72 3.31
C ALA A 11 6.88 -5.70 2.93
N PHE A 12 6.90 -6.24 1.71
CA PHE A 12 5.83 -7.13 1.24
C PHE A 12 5.99 -8.58 1.69
N SER A 13 7.23 -9.03 1.91
CA SER A 13 7.54 -10.36 2.47
C SER A 13 6.95 -10.56 3.86
N LEU A 14 6.76 -9.48 4.63
CA LEU A 14 6.09 -9.51 5.94
C LEU A 14 4.59 -9.81 5.78
N MET A 15 3.95 -9.30 4.72
CA MET A 15 2.51 -9.51 4.49
C MET A 15 2.15 -10.97 4.22
N ASP A 16 3.06 -11.72 3.61
CA ASP A 16 2.85 -13.12 3.25
C ASP A 16 3.09 -14.09 4.41
N ARG A 17 3.64 -13.62 5.54
CA ARG A 17 4.09 -14.47 6.66
C ARG A 17 3.44 -14.19 8.00
N VAL A 18 2.81 -13.03 8.18
CA VAL A 18 2.21 -12.61 9.46
C VAL A 18 0.89 -11.89 9.17
N LYS A 19 -0.12 -12.06 10.04
CA LYS A 19 -1.21 -11.08 10.12
C LYS A 19 -0.57 -9.76 10.51
N LEU A 20 -0.26 -8.91 9.53
CA LEU A 20 0.43 -7.65 9.78
C LEU A 20 -0.31 -6.88 10.85
N ASP A 21 0.45 -6.32 11.78
CA ASP A 21 -0.09 -5.29 12.64
C ASP A 21 -0.12 -3.93 11.91
N PRO A 22 -0.91 -2.97 12.39
CA PRO A 22 -1.09 -1.68 11.74
C PRO A 22 0.20 -0.85 11.64
N LEU A 23 1.13 -1.01 12.59
CA LEU A 23 2.41 -0.29 12.58
C LEU A 23 3.31 -0.80 11.45
N GLU A 24 3.24 -2.09 11.12
CA GLU A 24 3.95 -2.64 9.97
C GLU A 24 3.39 -2.08 8.66
N ILE A 25 2.08 -1.89 8.53
CA ILE A 25 1.50 -1.28 7.32
C ILE A 25 1.84 0.20 7.23
N ASP A 26 1.77 0.95 8.34
CA ASP A 26 2.24 2.33 8.39
C ASP A 26 3.71 2.43 7.97
N PHE A 27 4.56 1.48 8.37
CA PHE A 27 5.94 1.42 7.92
C PHE A 27 6.06 1.15 6.41
N ILE A 28 5.21 0.30 5.84
CA ILE A 28 5.19 0.01 4.40
C ILE A 28 4.74 1.24 3.62
N VAL A 29 3.67 1.90 4.05
CA VAL A 29 3.18 3.15 3.46
C VAL A 29 4.24 4.25 3.58
N TYR A 30 4.85 4.41 4.77
CA TYR A 30 5.96 5.33 4.98
C TYR A 30 7.14 5.06 4.04
N LYS A 31 7.50 3.79 3.82
CA LYS A 31 8.57 3.42 2.89
C LYS A 31 8.22 3.76 1.45
N ILE A 32 6.98 3.54 1.01
CA ILE A 32 6.50 3.95 -0.32
C ILE A 32 6.61 5.47 -0.47
N ILE A 33 6.19 6.22 0.55
CA ILE A 33 6.22 7.70 0.53
C ILE A 33 7.66 8.23 0.48
N LYS A 34 8.57 7.67 1.29
CA LYS A 34 9.95 8.17 1.40
C LYS A 34 10.90 7.66 0.34
N ASN A 35 10.66 6.47 -0.19
CA ASN A 35 11.49 5.84 -1.19
C ASN A 35 10.60 5.03 -2.16
N PRO A 36 9.92 5.73 -3.09
CA PRO A 36 9.03 5.09 -4.04
C PRO A 36 9.85 4.18 -4.97
N ILE A 37 9.59 2.88 -4.84
CA ILE A 37 10.18 1.84 -5.69
C ILE A 37 9.02 1.26 -6.48
N ARG A 38 9.13 1.28 -7.81
CA ARG A 38 8.07 0.90 -8.75
C ARG A 38 7.47 -0.48 -8.41
N GLU A 39 8.31 -1.44 -8.08
CA GLU A 39 7.91 -2.81 -7.71
C GLU A 39 7.10 -2.83 -6.41
N ASN A 40 7.46 -1.99 -5.43
CA ASN A 40 6.74 -1.87 -4.17
C ASN A 40 5.37 -1.23 -4.35
N GLU A 41 5.27 -0.22 -5.21
CA GLU A 41 3.98 0.41 -5.52
C GLU A 41 3.05 -0.56 -6.25
N ILE A 42 3.59 -1.38 -7.17
CA ILE A 42 2.85 -2.45 -7.84
C ILE A 42 2.35 -3.49 -6.82
N GLU A 43 3.22 -3.97 -5.93
CA GLU A 43 2.84 -4.94 -4.89
C GLU A 43 1.81 -4.37 -3.92
N PHE A 44 1.92 -3.08 -3.57
CA PHE A 44 0.92 -2.39 -2.76
C PHE A 44 -0.45 -2.45 -3.42
N ILE A 45 -0.54 -2.11 -4.70
CA ILE A 45 -1.80 -2.19 -5.44
C ILE A 45 -2.32 -3.63 -5.48
N ARG A 46 -1.48 -4.65 -5.72
CA ARG A 46 -1.93 -6.06 -5.69
C ARG A 46 -2.57 -6.44 -4.35
N LYS A 47 -2.06 -5.89 -3.25
CA LYS A 47 -2.48 -6.21 -1.88
C LYS A 47 -3.40 -5.14 -1.28
N ALA A 48 -3.86 -4.14 -2.04
CA ALA A 48 -4.62 -3.01 -1.53
C ALA A 48 -5.87 -3.43 -0.74
N LYS A 49 -6.55 -4.50 -1.19
CA LYS A 49 -7.72 -5.07 -0.49
C LYS A 49 -7.36 -5.73 0.85
N SER A 50 -6.22 -6.41 0.92
CA SER A 50 -5.74 -7.01 2.17
C SER A 50 -5.29 -5.94 3.15
N ILE A 51 -4.61 -4.91 2.63
CA ILE A 51 -4.14 -3.76 3.40
C ILE A 51 -5.33 -2.97 3.98
N SER A 52 -6.36 -2.72 3.17
CA SER A 52 -7.55 -1.99 3.63
C SER A 52 -8.31 -2.74 4.73
N ALA A 53 -8.45 -4.06 4.62
CA ALA A 53 -9.09 -4.88 5.66
C ALA A 53 -8.37 -4.82 7.01
N ILE A 54 -7.06 -4.57 7.02
CA ILE A 54 -6.29 -4.40 8.26
C ILE A 54 -6.52 -2.99 8.82
N TYR A 55 -6.59 -1.98 7.95
CA TYR A 55 -6.89 -0.61 8.34
C TYR A 55 -8.33 -0.37 8.79
N GLU A 56 -9.29 -1.25 8.50
CA GLU A 56 -10.68 -1.09 8.96
C GLU A 56 -10.83 -0.96 10.49
N ASN A 57 -9.82 -1.39 11.27
CA ASN A 57 -9.82 -1.31 12.72
C ASN A 57 -8.93 -0.19 13.29
N HIS A 58 -8.38 0.69 12.44
CA HIS A 58 -7.39 1.69 12.84
C HIS A 58 -7.68 3.08 12.26
N ASP A 59 -7.47 4.11 13.07
CA ASP A 59 -7.47 5.49 12.61
C ASP A 59 -6.24 5.71 11.72
N ILE A 60 -6.48 5.77 10.40
CA ILE A 60 -5.46 6.14 9.44
C ILE A 60 -5.19 7.65 9.60
N PRO A 61 -3.93 8.08 9.73
CA PRO A 61 -3.63 9.51 9.76
C PRO A 61 -4.07 10.16 8.45
N ASP A 62 -4.72 11.32 8.55
CA ASP A 62 -5.19 12.12 7.40
C ASP A 62 -3.98 12.73 6.68
N VAL A 63 -3.33 11.91 5.86
CA VAL A 63 -2.18 12.28 5.05
C VAL A 63 -2.59 12.18 3.59
N ASP A 64 -2.39 13.26 2.86
CA ASP A 64 -2.70 13.39 1.44
C ASP A 64 -1.68 12.61 0.57
N HIS A 65 -1.72 11.29 0.68
CA HIS A 65 -0.93 10.38 -0.15
C HIS A 65 -1.73 9.13 -0.50
N TRP A 66 -1.77 8.79 -1.79
CA TRP A 66 -2.59 7.70 -2.34
C TRP A 66 -2.46 6.36 -1.60
N ALA A 67 -1.27 6.05 -1.07
CA ALA A 67 -1.02 4.82 -0.32
C ALA A 67 -1.81 4.70 0.99
N TYR A 68 -2.31 5.80 1.57
CA TYR A 68 -3.23 5.75 2.71
C TYR A 68 -4.66 5.41 2.30
N HIS A 69 -5.03 5.65 1.04
CA HIS A 69 -6.37 5.42 0.49
C HIS A 69 -6.55 4.00 -0.07
N SER A 70 -5.87 3.01 0.51
CA SER A 70 -5.95 1.60 0.07
C SER A 70 -7.39 1.05 0.07
N LYS A 71 -8.24 1.56 0.95
CA LYS A 71 -9.68 1.21 1.05
C LYS A 71 -10.45 1.74 -0.16
N GLU A 72 -10.27 3.01 -0.48
CA GLU A 72 -10.91 3.66 -1.62
C GLU A 72 -10.40 3.10 -2.95
N ILE A 73 -9.11 2.79 -3.03
CA ILE A 73 -8.49 2.13 -4.19
C ILE A 73 -9.09 0.74 -4.40
N SER A 74 -9.10 -0.10 -3.36
CA SER A 74 -9.63 -1.47 -3.46
C SER A 74 -11.16 -1.53 -3.65
N ALA A 75 -11.86 -0.44 -3.35
CA ALA A 75 -13.29 -0.26 -3.63
C ALA A 75 -13.58 0.37 -5.01
N GLY A 76 -12.55 0.70 -5.80
CA GLY A 76 -12.72 1.35 -7.11
C GLY A 76 -13.23 2.79 -7.03
N LYS A 77 -13.05 3.48 -5.89
CA LYS A 77 -13.57 4.83 -5.63
C LYS A 77 -12.49 5.91 -5.64
N TYR A 78 -11.22 5.54 -5.45
CA TYR A 78 -10.11 6.49 -5.46
C TYR A 78 -9.82 6.95 -6.90
N PRO A 79 -9.67 8.25 -7.21
CA PRO A 79 -9.44 8.71 -8.58
C PRO A 79 -8.15 8.11 -9.18
N LEU A 80 -8.27 7.43 -10.34
CA LEU A 80 -7.15 6.72 -10.96
C LEU A 80 -6.03 7.67 -11.40
N GLU A 81 -6.37 8.88 -11.82
CA GLU A 81 -5.43 9.93 -12.20
C GLU A 81 -4.51 10.36 -11.04
N LEU A 82 -4.93 10.15 -9.80
CA LEU A 82 -4.13 10.44 -8.59
C LEU A 82 -3.20 9.29 -8.21
N LEU A 83 -3.29 8.13 -8.85
CA LEU A 83 -2.32 7.04 -8.69
C LEU A 83 -1.09 7.27 -9.58
N PRO A 84 0.09 6.74 -9.20
CA PRO A 84 1.25 6.71 -10.08
C PRO A 84 0.95 6.02 -11.42
N GLU A 85 1.39 6.61 -12.53
CA GLU A 85 1.05 6.15 -13.89
C GLU A 85 1.30 4.66 -14.12
N HIS A 86 2.37 4.14 -13.55
CA HIS A 86 2.79 2.75 -13.72
C HIS A 86 1.91 1.74 -12.99
N VAL A 87 1.14 2.15 -11.97
CA VAL A 87 0.20 1.27 -11.28
C VAL A 87 -1.25 1.43 -11.74
N ARG A 88 -1.60 2.52 -12.44
CA ARG A 88 -2.97 2.78 -12.92
C ARG A 88 -3.56 1.61 -13.72
N PRO A 89 -2.88 1.01 -14.71
CA PRO A 89 -3.45 -0.09 -15.50
C PRO A 89 -3.75 -1.32 -14.63
N LEU A 90 -2.92 -1.55 -13.62
CA LEU A 90 -3.10 -2.65 -12.69
C LEU A 90 -4.27 -2.38 -11.74
N ALA A 91 -4.33 -1.19 -11.15
CA ALA A 91 -5.42 -0.78 -10.27
C ALA A 91 -6.76 -0.87 -11.01
N GLN A 92 -6.84 -0.29 -12.21
CA GLN A 92 -8.02 -0.38 -13.08
C GLN A 92 -8.46 -1.83 -13.27
N LYS A 93 -7.54 -2.70 -13.70
CA LYS A 93 -7.83 -4.12 -13.94
C LYS A 93 -8.34 -4.86 -12.70
N LEU A 94 -7.85 -4.51 -11.51
CA LEU A 94 -8.14 -5.26 -10.29
C LEU A 94 -9.38 -4.75 -9.55
N TYR A 95 -9.65 -3.44 -9.58
CA TYR A 95 -10.59 -2.82 -8.65
C TYR A 95 -11.62 -1.89 -9.29
N TYR A 96 -11.43 -1.46 -10.54
CA TYR A 96 -12.31 -0.50 -11.20
C TYR A 96 -12.99 -1.17 -12.38
N ASN A 97 -14.24 -1.59 -12.17
CA ASN A 97 -15.12 -2.15 -13.20
C ASN A 97 -15.95 -1.05 -13.86
#